data_AF-A0A9P5DRW8-F1
#
_entry.id   AF-A0A9P5DRW8-F1
#
_cell.length_a   1.000
_cell.length_b   1.000
_cell.length_c   1.000
_cell.angle_alpha   90.00
_cell.angle_beta   90.00
_cell.angle_gamma   90.00
#
_symmetry.space_group_name_H-M   'P 1'
#
loop_
_entity.id
_entity.type
_entity.pdbx_description
1 polymer ?
#
loop_
_entity_poly.entity_id
_entity_poly.type
_entity_poly.pdbx_seq_one_letter_code
_entity_poly.pdbx_strand_id
1 'polypeptide(L)'
;MMKMCIGLGILSIPSGFDILGLIPVVICLLVIGAITTWTGYMVGIFKINHPEVYGLGDTGAILFGPIGRYVFGGAFCITYVFVAGSGMLGISIGLNAVSEYGACTAIFVTIDAVIAVALSSIRTLGKV
;
A
#
# COMPACT_ATOMS: atom_id res chain seq x y z
N MET A 1 -3.03 6.11 5.83
CA MET A 1 -3.17 5.16 4.69
C MET A 1 -3.85 5.78 3.47
N MET A 2 -4.91 6.59 3.59
CA MET A 2 -5.66 7.12 2.42
C MET A 2 -4.78 7.79 1.35
N LYS A 3 -3.76 8.57 1.73
CA LYS A 3 -2.85 9.23 0.77
C LYS A 3 -2.17 8.27 -0.22
N MET A 4 -1.79 7.08 0.23
CA MET A 4 -1.07 6.11 -0.60
C MET A 4 -2.04 5.32 -1.48
N CYS A 5 -3.22 4.99 -0.95
CA CYS A 5 -4.28 4.34 -1.70
C CYS A 5 -4.77 5.20 -2.87
N ILE A 6 -4.95 6.50 -2.63
CA ILE A 6 -5.38 7.45 -3.67
C ILE A 6 -4.28 7.61 -4.73
N GLY A 7 -3.03 7.83 -4.31
CA GLY A 7 -1.92 8.01 -5.25
C GLY A 7 -1.65 6.79 -6.14
N LEU A 8 -1.55 5.60 -5.55
CA LEU A 8 -1.32 4.35 -6.30
C LEU A 8 -2.53 3.95 -7.14
N GLY A 9 -3.73 4.14 -6.60
CA GLY A 9 -4.98 3.78 -7.26
C GLY A 9 -5.19 4.58 -8.55
N ILE A 10 -5.06 5.91 -8.49
CA ILE A 10 -5.29 6.78 -9.65
C ILE A 10 -4.31 6.49 -10.79
N LEU A 11 -3.06 6.14 -10.48
CA LEU A 11 -2.06 5.82 -11.51
C LEU A 11 -2.36 4.48 -12.22
N SER A 12 -2.99 3.53 -11.53
CA SER A 12 -3.23 2.17 -12.03
C SER A 12 -4.61 1.97 -12.66
N ILE A 13 -5.57 2.84 -12.35
CA ILE A 13 -6.93 2.76 -12.89
C ILE A 13 -6.98 2.89 -14.43
N PRO A 14 -6.25 3.81 -15.09
CA PRO A 14 -6.29 3.99 -16.54
C PRO A 14 -5.88 2.75 -17.32
N SER A 15 -4.81 2.06 -16.90
CA SER A 15 -4.35 0.83 -17.54
C SER A 15 -5.33 -0.33 -17.36
N GLY A 16 -6.04 -0.37 -16.23
CA GLY A 16 -7.13 -1.33 -16.03
C GLY A 16 -8.31 -1.12 -17.00
N PHE A 17 -8.65 0.14 -17.28
CA PHE A 17 -9.71 0.49 -18.23
C PHE A 17 -9.37 0.11 -19.68
N ASP A 18 -8.10 0.21 -20.08
CA ASP A 18 -7.64 -0.13 -21.43
C ASP A 18 -7.73 -1.65 -21.71
N ILE A 19 -7.42 -2.47 -20.70
CA ILE A 19 -7.39 -3.93 -20.85
C ILE A 19 -8.77 -4.57 -20.70
N LEU A 20 -9.58 -4.13 -19.71
CA LEU A 20 -10.86 -4.76 -19.40
C LEU A 20 -12.07 -4.01 -20.00
N GLY A 21 -11.97 -2.71 -20.25
CA GLY A 21 -13.11 -1.86 -20.66
C GLY A 21 -13.90 -1.27 -19.47
N LEU A 22 -14.75 -0.28 -19.77
CA LEU A 22 -15.42 0.56 -18.77
C LEU A 22 -16.33 -0.20 -17.80
N ILE A 23 -17.24 -1.02 -18.34
CA ILE A 23 -18.27 -1.71 -17.56
C ILE A 23 -17.67 -2.74 -16.58
N PRO A 24 -16.80 -3.68 -17.00
CA PRO A 24 -16.27 -4.68 -16.08
C PRO A 24 -15.35 -4.08 -15.00
N VAL A 25 -14.54 -3.07 -15.32
CA VAL A 25 -13.71 -2.41 -14.29
C VAL A 25 -14.56 -1.74 -13.21
N VAL A 26 -15.67 -1.08 -13.58
CA VAL A 26 -16.56 -0.43 -12.61
C VAL A 26 -17.19 -1.46 -11.66
N ILE A 27 -17.63 -2.61 -12.18
CA ILE A 27 -18.18 -3.69 -11.35
C ILE A 27 -17.10 -4.20 -10.38
N CYS A 28 -15.88 -4.46 -10.86
CA CYS A 28 -14.77 -4.89 -10.00
C CYS A 28 -14.44 -3.85 -8.92
N LEU A 29 -14.42 -2.56 -9.25
CA LEU A 29 -14.16 -1.48 -8.28
C LEU A 29 -15.24 -1.43 -7.19
N LEU A 30 -16.51 -1.61 -7.55
CA LEU A 30 -17.60 -1.65 -6.57
C LEU A 30 -17.49 -2.86 -5.64
N VAL A 31 -17.16 -4.04 -6.18
CA VAL A 31 -16.98 -5.26 -5.39
C VAL A 31 -15.81 -5.12 -4.42
N ILE A 32 -14.64 -4.66 -4.89
CA ILE A 32 -13.46 -4.47 -4.05
C ILE A 32 -13.72 -3.36 -3.02
N GLY A 33 -14.42 -2.29 -3.40
CA GLY A 33 -14.83 -1.22 -2.50
C GLY A 33 -15.75 -1.71 -1.39
N ALA A 34 -16.74 -2.55 -1.70
CA ALA A 34 -17.64 -3.15 -0.72
C ALA A 34 -16.88 -4.06 0.27
N ILE A 35 -16.02 -4.94 -0.25
CA ILE A 35 -15.19 -5.84 0.57
C ILE A 35 -14.29 -5.01 1.51
N THR A 36 -13.61 -4.00 0.98
CA THR A 36 -12.71 -3.14 1.76
C THR A 36 -13.47 -2.37 2.85
N THR A 37 -14.67 -1.89 2.53
CA THR A 37 -15.53 -1.18 3.49
C THR A 37 -15.95 -2.12 4.62
N TRP A 38 -16.34 -3.36 4.29
CA TRP A 38 -16.69 -4.38 5.27
C TRP A 38 -15.51 -4.74 6.19
N THR A 39 -14.33 -4.98 5.61
CA THR A 39 -13.11 -5.25 6.40
C THR A 39 -12.76 -4.07 7.31
N GLY A 40 -12.86 -2.84 6.81
CA GLY A 40 -12.63 -1.62 7.58
C GLY A 40 -13.60 -1.47 8.77
N TYR A 41 -14.87 -1.82 8.56
CA TYR A 41 -15.87 -1.83 9.62
C TYR A 41 -15.55 -2.84 10.74
N MET A 42 -15.18 -4.07 10.37
CA MET A 42 -14.79 -5.10 11.33
C MET A 42 -13.54 -4.72 12.13
N VAL A 43 -12.52 -4.15 11.48
CA VAL A 43 -11.33 -3.62 12.16
C VAL A 43 -11.69 -2.47 13.11
N GLY A 44 -12.65 -1.63 12.72
CA GLY A 44 -13.17 -0.55 13.57
C GLY A 44 -13.82 -1.07 14.86
N ILE A 45 -14.70 -2.06 14.76
CA ILE A 45 -15.31 -2.71 15.94
C ILE A 45 -14.24 -3.32 16.84
N PHE A 46 -13.27 -4.03 16.25
CA PHE A 46 -12.18 -4.65 17.00
C PHE A 46 -11.35 -3.61 17.77
N LYS A 47 -11.07 -2.46 17.16
CA LYS A 47 -10.32 -1.35 17.77
C LYS A 47 -11.05 -0.74 18.98
N ILE A 48 -12.38 -0.68 18.94
CA ILE A 48 -13.20 -0.16 20.05
C ILE A 48 -13.25 -1.15 21.21
N ASN A 49 -13.32 -2.45 20.91
CA ASN A 49 -13.37 -3.49 21.94
C ASN A 49 -12.01 -3.77 22.61
N HIS A 50 -10.89 -3.55 21.92
CA HIS A 50 -9.53 -3.74 22.46
C HIS A 50 -8.66 -2.48 22.29
N PRO A 51 -8.91 -1.42 23.09
CA PRO A 51 -8.16 -0.16 23.02
C PRO A 51 -6.69 -0.28 23.45
N GLU A 52 -6.32 -1.37 24.10
CA GLU A 52 -4.95 -1.74 24.49
C GLU A 52 -4.04 -2.06 23.29
N VAL A 53 -4.61 -2.27 22.10
CA VAL A 53 -3.89 -2.70 20.90
C VAL A 53 -3.54 -1.52 20.02
N TYR A 54 -2.25 -1.18 19.99
CA TYR A 54 -1.72 -0.09 19.16
C TYR A 54 -1.29 -0.53 17.76
N GLY A 55 -0.90 -1.80 17.58
CA GLY A 55 -0.37 -2.33 16.32
C GLY A 55 -1.07 -3.59 15.83
N LEU A 56 -1.03 -3.81 14.50
CA LEU A 56 -1.54 -5.02 13.85
C LEU A 56 -0.85 -6.30 14.34
N GLY A 57 0.41 -6.21 14.77
CA GLY A 57 1.13 -7.33 15.39
C GLY A 57 0.55 -7.74 16.75
N ASP A 58 0.16 -6.77 17.58
CA ASP A 58 -0.51 -7.04 18.87
C ASP A 58 -1.96 -7.51 18.66
N THR A 59 -2.63 -7.05 17.59
CA THR A 59 -3.92 -7.62 17.16
C THR A 59 -3.78 -9.11 16.83
N GLY A 60 -2.75 -9.48 16.08
CA GLY A 60 -2.44 -10.89 15.78
C GLY A 60 -2.14 -11.71 17.03
N ALA A 61 -1.53 -11.09 18.06
CA ALA A 61 -1.26 -11.74 19.34
C ALA A 61 -2.54 -12.10 20.11
N ILE A 62 -3.56 -11.24 20.07
CA ILE A 62 -4.84 -11.48 20.74
C ILE A 62 -5.71 -12.49 19.98
N LEU A 63 -5.67 -12.47 18.64
CA LEU A 63 -6.48 -13.39 17.84
C LEU A 63 -5.95 -14.83 17.79
N PHE A 64 -4.62 -15.00 17.70
CA PHE A 64 -3.97 -16.30 17.46
C PHE A 64 -2.85 -16.62 18.45
N GLY A 65 -2.77 -15.90 19.57
CA GLY A 65 -1.72 -16.09 20.58
C GLY A 65 -0.33 -15.66 20.09
N PRO A 66 0.76 -16.12 20.74
CA PRO A 66 2.12 -15.62 20.47
C PRO A 66 2.60 -15.89 19.03
N ILE A 67 2.11 -16.95 18.38
CA ILE A 67 2.43 -17.26 16.98
C ILE A 67 1.80 -16.23 16.04
N GLY A 68 0.56 -15.81 16.34
CA GLY A 68 -0.16 -14.79 15.57
C GLY A 68 0.58 -13.44 15.53
N ARG A 69 1.31 -13.09 16.59
CA ARG A 69 2.13 -11.86 16.65
C ARG A 69 3.18 -11.83 15.55
N TYR A 70 3.93 -12.92 15.38
CA TYR A 70 5.01 -12.99 14.39
C TYR A 70 4.47 -13.09 12.96
N VAL A 71 3.39 -13.84 12.76
CA VAL A 71 2.79 -14.01 11.43
C VAL A 71 2.15 -12.71 10.94
N PHE A 72 1.32 -12.05 11.75
CA PHE A 72 0.70 -10.78 11.35
C PHE A 72 1.71 -9.65 11.24
N GLY A 73 2.71 -9.60 12.13
CA GLY A 73 3.82 -8.64 12.02
C GLY A 73 4.61 -8.83 10.73
N GLY A 74 4.98 -10.08 10.40
CA GLY A 74 5.69 -10.42 9.16
C GLY A 74 4.87 -10.11 7.91
N ALA A 75 3.60 -10.51 7.88
CA ALA A 75 2.70 -10.23 6.76
C ALA A 75 2.49 -8.72 6.54
N PHE A 76 2.41 -7.95 7.62
CA PHE A 76 2.31 -6.49 7.53
C PHE A 76 3.58 -5.88 6.94
N CYS A 77 4.76 -6.29 7.41
CA CYS A 77 6.04 -5.83 6.85
C CYS A 77 6.16 -6.16 5.36
N ILE A 78 5.84 -7.39 4.95
CA ILE A 78 5.91 -7.82 3.55
C ILE A 78 4.97 -6.97 2.68
N THR A 79 3.72 -6.79 3.12
CA THR A 79 2.74 -5.96 2.40
C THR A 79 3.24 -4.54 2.24
N TYR A 80 3.87 -3.98 3.27
CA TYR A 80 4.43 -2.63 3.23
C TYR A 80 5.58 -2.49 2.24
N VAL A 81 6.45 -3.49 2.16
CA VAL A 81 7.54 -3.56 1.18
C VAL A 81 6.98 -3.59 -0.24
N PHE A 82 5.94 -4.40 -0.50
CA PHE A 82 5.29 -4.43 -1.81
C PHE A 82 4.63 -3.10 -2.17
N VAL A 83 3.94 -2.45 -1.23
CA VAL A 83 3.31 -1.14 -1.46
C VAL A 83 4.37 -0.07 -1.75
N ALA A 84 5.49 -0.08 -1.02
CA ALA A 84 6.61 0.82 -1.29
C ALA A 84 7.20 0.57 -2.68
N GLY A 85 7.39 -0.69 -3.05
CA GLY A 85 7.84 -1.10 -4.39
C GLY A 85 6.93 -0.60 -5.50
N SER A 86 5.62 -0.79 -5.37
CA SER A 86 4.63 -0.27 -6.32
C SER A 86 4.67 1.26 -6.44
N GLY A 87 4.95 1.97 -5.33
CA GLY A 87 5.14 3.42 -5.33
C GLY A 87 6.33 3.85 -6.19
N MET A 88 7.47 3.20 -6.02
CA MET A 88 8.69 3.53 -6.78
C MET A 88 8.52 3.28 -8.28
N LEU A 89 7.81 2.21 -8.64
CA LEU A 89 7.46 1.92 -10.03
C LEU A 89 6.55 3.00 -10.61
N GLY A 90 5.53 3.44 -9.86
CA GLY A 90 4.63 4.50 -10.29
C GLY A 90 5.35 5.82 -10.59
N ILE A 91 6.27 6.23 -9.72
CA ILE A 91 7.06 7.45 -9.92
C ILE A 91 7.98 7.32 -11.13
N SER A 92 8.59 6.15 -11.33
CA SER A 92 9.45 5.87 -12.48
C SER A 92 8.70 5.92 -13.81
N ILE A 93 7.47 5.39 -13.87
CA ILE A 93 6.61 5.46 -15.07
C ILE A 93 6.22 6.91 -15.36
N GLY A 94 5.86 7.67 -14.33
CA GLY A 94 5.54 9.10 -14.46
C GLY A 94 6.72 9.93 -14.98
N LEU A 95 7.91 9.75 -14.42
CA LEU A 95 9.14 10.40 -14.86
C LEU A 95 9.51 10.02 -16.30
N ASN A 96 9.32 8.74 -16.66
CA ASN A 96 9.60 8.26 -18.01
C ASN A 96 8.68 8.92 -19.06
N ALA A 97 7.40 9.09 -18.74
CA ALA A 97 6.44 9.78 -19.60
C ALA A 97 6.74 11.28 -19.76
N VAL A 98 7.22 11.95 -18.70
CA VAL A 98 7.57 13.39 -18.74
C VAL A 98 8.89 13.64 -19.48
N SER A 99 9.84 12.70 -19.42
CA SER A 99 11.20 12.89 -19.97
C SER A 99 11.36 12.45 -21.43
N GLU A 100 10.27 12.17 -22.17
CA GLU A 100 10.29 11.67 -23.57
C GLU A 100 11.34 10.56 -23.80
N TYR A 101 11.40 9.56 -22.92
CA TYR A 101 12.32 8.41 -23.04
C TYR A 101 13.82 8.74 -23.04
N GLY A 102 14.25 9.83 -22.40
CA GLY A 102 15.65 10.25 -22.38
C GLY A 102 16.66 9.32 -21.68
N ALA A 103 16.21 8.36 -20.84
CA ALA A 103 17.07 7.37 -20.17
C ALA A 103 16.32 6.06 -19.84
N CYS A 104 17.07 5.01 -19.46
CA CYS A 104 16.47 3.73 -19.11
C CYS A 104 15.73 3.77 -17.76
N THR A 105 14.62 3.04 -17.67
CA THR A 105 13.72 2.99 -16.50
C THR A 105 14.45 2.60 -15.21
N ALA A 106 15.54 1.82 -15.31
CA ALA A 106 16.38 1.42 -14.18
C ALA A 106 17.06 2.62 -13.48
N ILE A 107 17.45 3.66 -14.23
CA ILE A 107 18.08 4.86 -13.66
C ILE A 107 17.03 5.67 -12.89
N PHE A 108 15.83 5.82 -13.45
CA PHE A 108 14.73 6.51 -12.76
C PHE A 108 14.30 5.80 -11.48
N VAL A 109 14.23 4.46 -11.48
CA VAL A 109 13.97 3.68 -10.27
C VAL A 109 15.07 3.88 -9.23
N THR A 110 16.33 3.95 -9.66
CA THR A 110 17.47 4.16 -8.73
C THR A 110 17.41 5.55 -8.09
N ILE A 111 17.12 6.59 -8.86
CA ILE A 111 16.95 7.96 -8.36
C ILE A 111 15.76 8.02 -7.39
N ASP A 112 14.65 7.39 -7.74
CA ASP A 112 13.47 7.33 -6.89
C ASP A 112 13.75 6.60 -5.59
N ALA A 113 14.47 5.47 -5.62
CA ALA A 113 14.88 4.74 -4.43
C ALA A 113 15.77 5.60 -3.51
N VAL A 114 16.71 6.39 -4.06
CA VAL A 114 17.55 7.30 -3.28
C VAL A 114 16.71 8.40 -2.62
N ILE A 115 15.78 8.99 -3.36
CA ILE A 115 14.85 10.02 -2.86
C ILE A 115 13.93 9.43 -1.78
N ALA A 116 13.38 8.23 -2.02
CA ALA A 116 12.50 7.53 -1.10
C ALA A 116 13.22 7.19 0.21
N VAL A 117 14.46 6.70 0.16
CA VAL A 117 15.28 6.43 1.35
C VAL A 117 15.60 7.73 2.10
N ALA A 118 16.00 8.79 1.40
CA ALA A 118 16.30 10.08 2.03
C ALA A 118 15.09 10.70 2.74
N LEU A 119 13.91 10.67 2.12
CA LEU A 119 12.67 11.22 2.67
C LEU A 119 12.05 10.31 3.74
N SER A 120 12.18 8.99 3.60
CA SER A 120 11.64 8.03 4.58
C SER A 120 12.46 8.00 5.87
N SER A 121 13.74 8.39 5.81
CA SER A 121 14.62 8.46 6.98
C SER A 121 14.24 9.54 8.00
N ILE A 122 13.38 10.51 7.65
CA ILE A 122 13.19 11.72 8.47
C ILE A 122 12.12 11.57 9.58
N ARG A 123 11.20 10.59 9.54
CA ARG A 123 10.26 10.39 10.67
C ARG A 123 9.85 8.93 10.89
N THR A 124 10.13 8.46 12.10
CA THR A 124 9.48 7.34 12.82
C THR A 124 10.24 6.00 12.81
N LEU A 125 11.48 6.03 13.28
CA LEU A 125 12.09 4.86 13.95
C LEU A 125 12.10 5.02 15.49
N GLY A 126 11.37 6.00 16.03
CA GLY A 126 11.37 6.33 17.46
C GLY A 126 10.26 5.69 18.30
N LYS A 127 9.32 4.96 17.68
CA LYS A 127 8.26 4.22 18.36
C LYS A 127 7.78 3.06 17.47
N VAL A 128 8.57 2.01 17.42
CA VAL A 128 8.11 0.63 17.23
C VAL A 128 8.32 -0.11 18.54
#